data_AF-A0A358L8R2-F1
#
_entry.id   AF-A0A358L8R2-F1
#
_cell.length_a   1.000
_cell.length_b   1.000
_cell.length_c   1.000
_cell.angle_alpha   90.00
_cell.angle_beta   90.00
_cell.angle_gamma   90.00
#
_symmetry.space_group_name_H-M   'P 1'
#
loop_
_entity.id
_entity.type
_entity.pdbx_description
1 polymer ?
#
loop_
_entity_poly.entity_id
_entity_poly.type
_entity_poly.pdbx_seq_one_letter_code
_entity_poly.pdbx_strand_id
1 'polypeptide(L)'
;MNNTTNVILSAWHDYVQYSGAEKSKIPASKVHEYQQLFINEEHCRDEESGVYLTVPAEMARSWRRRFVRYDEKGHVSHIEPVSLLFPVLRCVDVEGSSTNTKYLPLFSFPLPKAFLISEDNTLLLPVKDGQQVSAFPFTFRNVFAVELAELGENRHMMSIISALTGQKYTGFFAAFEGLLAWISQQGQTPETAFNALVAPLHNDDFTTQRDGKDYEWLCDNPEGAFPLLEKYLTHEHSAEKPSIYFDLPTYGLFEQKYPLGHGQMQAIQAINQDERLIAVQGAPGTGKTTLFKSLIAQKVVERALAIADGQDRNCGMLVTSTAIKAVENIINDLRDDPVTQGLDWLWFQGGSNAQIKNEFSRLERLTGRWRQESYEPERQQALLASLNQHRQQINDCYQGYINHKALMLQSISDCGFSTTDMARVKAAFAARMADFFRKAASVPSLLVTQPNDLFSLDVAIELHKDAFIEAQRLRERAWQSAIRLESTWPLAHNWQAIVAWLDDPLRPTLEENYSDYPRQGVRNLLVRVLKGKYQSRSDKMRARYADSYQRMALTGLSHQQLAELADAGAKLSADRETVQLLKLLLTPEPDPEDLMTLEILEKEVSESTASQHRVETA
;
A
#
# COMPACT_ATOMS: atom_id res chain seq x y z
N MET A 1 -17.27 -23.84 -18.53
CA MET A 1 -17.03 -22.39 -18.38
C MET A 1 -16.46 -21.97 -19.71
N ASN A 2 -17.33 -21.50 -20.61
CA ASN A 2 -17.05 -21.53 -22.05
C ASN A 2 -16.77 -20.11 -22.56
N ASN A 3 -15.65 -19.92 -23.25
CA ASN A 3 -15.39 -18.87 -24.24
C ASN A 3 -15.22 -17.41 -23.79
N THR A 4 -14.91 -17.10 -22.52
CA THR A 4 -14.70 -15.70 -22.09
C THR A 4 -13.50 -15.06 -22.80
N THR A 5 -12.40 -15.80 -23.00
CA THR A 5 -11.17 -15.30 -23.64
C THR A 5 -11.43 -14.92 -25.10
N ASN A 6 -12.03 -15.83 -25.87
CA ASN A 6 -12.32 -15.59 -27.29
C ASN A 6 -13.32 -14.45 -27.51
N VAL A 7 -14.30 -14.29 -26.61
CA VAL A 7 -15.24 -13.16 -26.68
C VAL A 7 -14.52 -11.82 -26.48
N ILE A 8 -13.61 -11.74 -25.50
CA ILE A 8 -12.85 -10.50 -25.26
C ILE A 8 -11.88 -10.21 -26.42
N LEU A 9 -11.16 -11.23 -26.92
CA LEU A 9 -10.26 -11.07 -28.07
C LEU A 9 -11.00 -10.63 -29.33
N SER A 10 -12.16 -11.23 -29.61
CA SER A 10 -12.99 -10.84 -30.75
C SER A 10 -13.46 -9.39 -30.64
N ALA A 11 -13.88 -8.95 -29.44
CA ALA A 11 -14.28 -7.57 -29.21
C ALA A 11 -13.10 -6.58 -29.38
N TRP A 12 -11.88 -6.96 -29.01
CA TRP A 12 -10.69 -6.13 -29.21
C TRP A 12 -10.26 -6.10 -30.69
N HIS A 13 -10.35 -7.22 -31.38
CA HIS A 13 -10.16 -7.28 -32.83
C HIS A 13 -11.13 -6.33 -33.55
N ASP A 14 -12.43 -6.41 -33.22
CA ASP A 14 -13.45 -5.52 -33.73
C ASP A 14 -13.13 -4.05 -33.43
N TYR A 15 -12.73 -3.73 -32.20
CA TYR A 15 -12.33 -2.38 -31.82
C TYR A 15 -11.15 -1.84 -32.65
N VAL A 16 -10.11 -2.65 -32.86
CA VAL A 16 -8.95 -2.27 -33.68
C VAL A 16 -9.39 -2.02 -35.13
N GLN A 17 -10.26 -2.86 -35.68
CA GLN A 17 -10.84 -2.66 -37.00
C GLN A 17 -11.66 -1.36 -37.09
N TYR A 18 -12.57 -1.12 -36.14
CA TYR A 18 -13.39 0.10 -36.11
C TYR A 18 -12.56 1.37 -35.85
N SER A 19 -11.47 1.28 -35.08
CA SER A 19 -10.54 2.41 -34.87
C SER A 19 -9.82 2.78 -36.17
N GLY A 20 -9.39 1.79 -36.95
CA GLY A 20 -8.84 2.00 -38.29
C GLY A 20 -9.83 2.71 -39.22
N ALA A 21 -11.10 2.30 -39.18
CA ALA A 21 -12.23 2.92 -39.90
C ALA A 21 -12.30 4.44 -39.70
N GLU A 22 -12.31 4.83 -38.43
CA GLU A 22 -12.51 6.21 -38.03
C GLU A 22 -11.32 7.06 -38.45
N LYS A 23 -10.11 6.50 -38.37
CA LYS A 23 -8.88 7.17 -38.85
C LYS A 23 -8.87 7.35 -40.37
N SER A 24 -9.52 6.47 -41.13
CA SER A 24 -9.66 6.60 -42.59
C SER A 24 -10.56 7.78 -43.02
N LYS A 25 -11.40 8.30 -42.12
CA LYS A 25 -12.28 9.43 -42.40
C LYS A 25 -11.51 10.76 -42.38
N ILE A 26 -11.73 11.61 -43.38
CA ILE A 26 -11.09 12.91 -43.51
C ILE A 26 -11.99 13.98 -42.90
N PRO A 27 -11.58 14.71 -41.85
CA PRO A 27 -12.39 15.77 -41.26
C PRO A 27 -12.64 16.90 -42.26
N ALA A 28 -13.89 17.36 -42.39
CA ALA A 28 -14.24 18.44 -43.31
C ALA A 28 -13.49 19.75 -43.00
N SER A 29 -13.18 20.01 -41.72
CA SER A 29 -12.39 21.15 -41.27
C SER A 29 -10.95 21.17 -41.80
N LYS A 30 -10.42 20.04 -42.28
CA LYS A 30 -9.07 19.93 -42.87
C LYS A 30 -9.07 20.00 -44.39
N VAL A 31 -10.24 20.04 -45.02
CA VAL A 31 -10.39 20.08 -46.49
C VAL A 31 -10.59 21.51 -46.96
N HIS A 32 -9.76 21.95 -47.89
CA HIS A 32 -9.89 23.25 -48.56
C HIS A 32 -10.71 23.11 -49.86
N GLU A 33 -11.45 24.14 -50.26
CA GLU A 33 -12.26 24.19 -51.51
C GLU A 33 -11.48 23.72 -52.76
N TYR A 34 -10.24 24.18 -52.97
CA TYR A 34 -9.44 23.76 -54.12
C TYR A 34 -9.06 22.27 -54.14
N GLN A 35 -9.25 21.53 -53.05
CA GLN A 35 -9.03 20.07 -53.02
C GLN A 35 -10.26 19.29 -53.49
N GLN A 36 -11.42 19.93 -53.53
CA GLN A 36 -12.71 19.32 -53.84
C GLN A 36 -12.91 19.33 -55.36
N LEU A 37 -13.10 18.16 -55.97
CA LEU A 37 -13.33 18.02 -57.40
C LEU A 37 -14.72 17.43 -57.64
N PHE A 38 -15.42 17.98 -58.63
CA PHE A 38 -16.66 17.39 -59.13
C PHE A 38 -16.38 16.74 -60.49
N ILE A 39 -16.33 15.42 -60.49
CA ILE A 39 -16.23 14.59 -61.69
C ILE A 39 -17.60 14.58 -62.36
N ASN A 40 -17.66 15.10 -63.59
CA ASN A 40 -18.85 15.15 -64.44
C ASN A 40 -18.52 14.65 -65.85
N GLU A 41 -19.53 14.42 -66.67
CA GLU A 41 -19.36 13.94 -68.05
C GLU A 41 -18.51 14.89 -68.90
N GLU A 42 -18.71 16.21 -68.75
CA GLU A 42 -18.02 17.25 -69.53
C GLU A 42 -16.49 17.25 -69.34
N HIS A 43 -16.00 16.79 -68.19
CA HIS A 43 -14.58 16.74 -67.85
C HIS A 43 -13.98 15.33 -67.96
N CYS A 44 -14.76 14.34 -68.41
CA CYS A 44 -14.33 12.96 -68.60
C CYS A 44 -14.23 12.62 -70.09
N ARG A 45 -13.11 12.01 -70.49
CA ARG A 45 -12.98 11.37 -71.80
C ARG A 45 -12.49 9.94 -71.63
N ASP A 46 -13.36 8.99 -71.98
CA ASP A 46 -13.02 7.56 -71.98
C ASP A 46 -11.94 7.24 -73.02
N GLU A 47 -11.00 6.38 -72.63
CA GLU A 47 -9.94 5.83 -73.48
C GLU A 47 -9.81 4.32 -73.22
N GLU A 48 -9.05 3.62 -74.07
CA GLU A 48 -8.93 2.16 -73.99
C GLU A 48 -8.39 1.70 -72.62
N SER A 49 -7.41 2.43 -72.07
CA SER A 49 -6.70 2.11 -70.82
C SER A 49 -7.25 2.79 -69.55
N GLY A 50 -8.23 3.69 -69.64
CA GLY A 50 -8.71 4.48 -68.50
C GLY A 50 -9.61 5.65 -68.88
N VAL A 51 -9.64 6.70 -68.05
CA VAL A 51 -10.39 7.95 -68.31
C VAL A 51 -9.47 9.15 -68.12
N TYR A 52 -9.48 10.08 -69.07
CA TYR A 52 -8.85 11.38 -68.88
C TYR A 52 -9.80 12.31 -68.12
N LEU A 53 -9.34 12.81 -66.98
CA LEU A 53 -10.01 13.79 -66.15
C LEU A 53 -9.38 15.17 -66.38
N THR A 54 -10.17 16.14 -66.82
CA THR A 54 -9.70 17.52 -66.97
C THR A 54 -9.88 18.26 -65.65
N VAL A 55 -8.78 18.63 -65.00
CA VAL A 55 -8.79 19.39 -63.75
C VAL A 55 -8.85 20.89 -64.06
N PRO A 56 -9.71 21.68 -63.40
CA PRO A 56 -9.72 23.13 -63.57
C PRO A 56 -8.34 23.76 -63.32
N ALA A 57 -7.91 24.67 -64.19
CA ALA A 57 -6.55 25.24 -64.16
C ALA A 57 -6.23 25.99 -62.85
N GLU A 58 -7.23 26.51 -62.14
CA GLU A 58 -7.06 27.11 -60.81
C GLU A 58 -6.77 26.08 -59.72
N MET A 59 -7.49 24.95 -59.74
CA MET A 59 -7.27 23.84 -58.80
C MET A 59 -5.91 23.19 -59.03
N ALA A 60 -5.55 22.91 -60.27
CA ALA A 60 -4.24 22.35 -60.61
C ALA A 60 -3.10 23.25 -60.11
N ARG A 61 -3.19 24.58 -60.34
CA ARG A 61 -2.22 25.54 -59.79
C ARG A 61 -2.17 25.55 -58.27
N SER A 62 -3.32 25.42 -57.60
CA SER A 62 -3.41 25.35 -56.14
C SER A 62 -2.74 24.08 -55.59
N TRP A 63 -2.96 22.92 -56.21
CA TRP A 63 -2.33 21.66 -55.82
C TRP A 63 -0.81 21.74 -55.95
N ARG A 64 -0.30 22.30 -57.06
CA ARG A 64 1.14 22.50 -57.26
C ARG A 64 1.74 23.40 -56.18
N ARG A 65 1.08 24.51 -55.82
CA ARG A 65 1.54 25.41 -54.74
C ARG A 65 1.52 24.75 -53.37
N ARG A 66 0.55 23.88 -53.10
CA ARG A 66 0.35 23.29 -51.78
C ARG A 66 1.22 22.07 -51.55
N PHE A 67 1.33 21.17 -52.54
CA PHE A 67 1.96 19.86 -52.37
C PHE A 67 3.38 19.79 -52.95
N VAL A 68 3.83 20.78 -53.71
CA VAL A 68 5.21 20.85 -54.22
C VAL A 68 5.97 21.94 -53.48
N ARG A 69 7.10 21.56 -52.87
CA ARG A 69 8.05 22.48 -52.24
C ARG A 69 9.24 22.67 -53.16
N TYR A 70 9.69 23.92 -53.25
CA TYR A 70 10.86 24.31 -54.03
C TYR A 70 12.01 24.69 -53.08
N ASP A 71 13.24 24.38 -53.47
CA ASP A 71 14.44 24.85 -52.78
C ASP A 71 14.74 26.33 -53.09
N GLU A 72 15.77 26.89 -52.45
CA GLU A 72 16.21 28.27 -52.66
C GLU A 72 16.68 28.56 -54.10
N LYS A 73 16.90 27.54 -54.91
CA LYS A 73 17.32 27.63 -56.33
C LYS A 73 16.16 27.40 -57.30
N GLY A 74 14.94 27.20 -56.80
CA GLY A 74 13.74 26.96 -57.61
C GLY A 74 13.58 25.53 -58.13
N HIS A 75 14.38 24.57 -57.67
CA HIS A 75 14.19 23.15 -57.99
C HIS A 75 13.23 22.49 -56.99
N VAL A 76 12.51 21.47 -57.45
CA VAL A 76 11.60 20.70 -56.58
C VAL A 76 12.41 19.98 -55.51
N SER A 77 12.23 20.36 -54.25
CA SER A 77 12.89 19.75 -53.08
C SER A 77 12.08 18.58 -52.51
N HIS A 78 10.75 18.70 -52.56
CA HIS A 78 9.84 17.69 -52.03
C HIS A 78 8.47 17.77 -52.69
N ILE A 79 7.86 16.62 -52.95
CA ILE A 79 6.47 16.49 -53.38
C ILE A 79 5.75 15.63 -52.34
N GLU A 80 4.74 16.21 -51.70
CA GLU A 80 3.90 15.51 -50.74
C GLU A 80 3.10 14.40 -51.46
N PRO A 81 3.10 13.15 -50.96
CA PRO A 81 2.33 12.08 -51.55
C PRO A 81 0.83 12.32 -51.34
N VAL A 82 0.13 12.63 -52.43
CA VAL A 82 -1.32 12.89 -52.42
C VAL A 82 -2.03 11.95 -53.39
N SER A 83 -3.29 11.65 -53.09
CA SER A 83 -4.13 10.79 -53.90
C SER A 83 -5.44 11.49 -54.27
N LEU A 84 -5.97 11.13 -55.43
CA LEU A 84 -7.36 11.39 -55.78
C LEU A 84 -8.24 10.33 -55.12
N LEU A 85 -9.22 10.77 -54.34
CA LEU A 85 -10.09 9.94 -53.50
C LEU A 85 -11.53 10.11 -53.96
N PHE A 86 -12.22 9.02 -54.33
CA PHE A 86 -13.54 9.09 -55.00
C PHE A 86 -14.27 7.73 -55.02
N PRO A 87 -15.61 7.70 -55.18
CA PRO A 87 -16.50 8.74 -54.70
C PRO A 87 -16.37 8.94 -53.18
N VAL A 88 -16.83 10.08 -52.69
CA VAL A 88 -16.75 10.45 -51.27
C VAL A 88 -18.11 10.34 -50.62
N LEU A 89 -18.19 9.62 -49.49
CA LEU A 89 -19.36 9.57 -48.62
C LEU A 89 -19.28 10.68 -47.57
N ARG A 90 -20.43 11.28 -47.24
CA ARG A 90 -20.56 12.25 -46.17
C ARG A 90 -21.01 11.56 -44.88
N CYS A 91 -20.15 11.55 -43.87
CA CYS A 91 -20.46 11.07 -42.52
C CYS A 91 -20.69 12.27 -41.61
N VAL A 92 -21.82 12.31 -40.89
CA VAL A 92 -22.11 13.37 -39.91
C VAL A 92 -22.19 12.74 -38.53
N ASP A 93 -21.21 13.07 -37.70
CA ASP A 93 -21.14 12.63 -36.30
C ASP A 93 -21.70 13.75 -35.41
N VAL A 94 -22.62 13.41 -34.49
CA VAL A 94 -23.19 14.36 -33.53
C VAL A 94 -22.51 14.14 -32.18
N GLU A 95 -21.62 15.06 -31.79
CA GLU A 95 -20.97 15.05 -30.48
C GLU A 95 -21.52 16.21 -29.64
N GLY A 96 -22.43 15.88 -28.72
CA GLY A 96 -23.10 16.87 -27.88
C GLY A 96 -23.96 17.84 -28.71
N SER A 97 -23.61 19.12 -28.70
CA SER A 97 -24.27 20.18 -29.49
C SER A 97 -23.57 20.50 -30.82
N SER A 98 -22.42 19.87 -31.10
CA SER A 98 -21.63 20.12 -32.31
C SER A 98 -21.82 19.02 -33.35
N THR A 99 -21.97 19.41 -34.61
CA THR A 99 -22.03 18.48 -35.74
C THR A 99 -20.69 18.46 -36.45
N ASN A 100 -20.01 17.32 -36.42
CA ASN A 100 -18.72 17.12 -37.08
C ASN A 100 -18.94 16.36 -38.38
N THR A 101 -18.68 17.02 -39.51
CA THR A 101 -18.74 16.37 -40.83
C THR A 101 -17.37 15.78 -41.17
N LYS A 102 -17.37 14.51 -41.60
CA LYS A 102 -16.19 13.81 -42.11
C LYS A 102 -16.50 13.19 -43.48
N TYR A 103 -15.45 12.95 -44.24
CA TYR A 103 -15.50 12.42 -45.60
C TYR A 103 -14.84 11.06 -45.68
N LEU A 104 -15.53 10.07 -46.27
CA LEU A 104 -15.03 8.71 -46.38
C LEU A 104 -14.99 8.27 -47.86
N PRO A 105 -13.80 8.11 -48.48
CA PRO A 105 -13.70 7.71 -49.88
C PRO A 105 -13.85 6.19 -50.09
N LEU A 106 -14.23 5.78 -51.31
CA LEU A 106 -14.33 4.36 -51.70
C LEU A 106 -13.14 3.85 -52.52
N PHE A 107 -12.55 4.69 -53.36
CA PHE A 107 -11.35 4.38 -54.14
C PHE A 107 -10.28 5.45 -53.93
N SER A 108 -9.03 5.06 -54.15
CA SER A 108 -7.88 5.95 -54.18
C SER A 108 -7.03 5.72 -55.43
N PHE A 109 -6.49 6.82 -55.95
CA PHE A 109 -5.51 6.83 -57.04
C PHE A 109 -4.37 7.77 -56.66
N PRO A 110 -3.15 7.25 -56.41
CA PRO A 110 -1.99 8.08 -56.13
C PRO A 110 -1.68 9.01 -57.31
N LEU A 111 -1.63 10.32 -57.07
CA LEU A 111 -1.36 11.27 -58.15
C LEU A 111 0.08 11.10 -58.65
N PRO A 112 0.29 10.96 -59.98
CA PRO A 112 1.64 10.87 -60.54
C PRO A 112 2.44 12.14 -60.23
N LYS A 113 3.68 11.97 -59.76
CA LYS A 113 4.59 13.11 -59.50
C LYS A 113 4.74 14.02 -60.72
N ALA A 114 4.74 13.43 -61.91
CA ALA A 114 4.82 14.17 -63.18
C ALA A 114 3.67 15.16 -63.36
N PHE A 115 2.45 14.81 -62.95
CA PHE A 115 1.27 15.68 -63.04
C PHE A 115 1.39 16.93 -62.16
N LEU A 116 2.00 16.79 -60.98
CA LEU A 116 2.22 17.90 -60.05
C LEU A 116 3.36 18.84 -60.48
N ILE A 117 4.14 18.46 -61.49
CA ILE A 117 5.24 19.27 -62.04
C ILE A 117 4.87 19.83 -63.43
N SER A 118 4.06 19.11 -64.21
CA SER A 118 3.66 19.53 -65.56
C SER A 118 2.68 20.69 -65.55
N GLU A 119 2.67 21.51 -66.60
CA GLU A 119 1.61 22.51 -66.83
C GLU A 119 0.29 21.90 -67.35
N ASP A 120 0.33 20.63 -67.77
CA ASP A 120 -0.85 19.87 -68.16
C ASP A 120 -1.82 19.73 -66.97
N ASN A 121 -3.11 19.92 -67.26
CA ASN A 121 -4.20 19.82 -66.30
C ASN A 121 -5.06 18.57 -66.55
N THR A 122 -4.65 17.68 -67.45
CA THR A 122 -5.32 16.41 -67.70
C THR A 122 -4.67 15.29 -66.92
N LEU A 123 -5.48 14.48 -66.25
CA LEU A 123 -5.05 13.36 -65.42
C LEU A 123 -5.62 12.06 -66.01
N LEU A 124 -4.76 11.12 -66.39
CA LEU A 124 -5.20 9.78 -66.79
C LEU A 124 -5.47 8.95 -65.53
N LEU A 125 -6.72 8.56 -65.32
CA LEU A 125 -7.16 7.67 -64.26
C LEU A 125 -7.38 6.25 -64.83
N PRO A 126 -6.51 5.27 -64.51
CA PRO A 126 -6.53 3.94 -65.09
C PRO A 126 -7.53 3.02 -64.37
N VAL A 127 -8.84 3.28 -64.52
CA VAL A 127 -9.93 2.60 -63.79
C VAL A 127 -10.11 1.10 -64.11
N LYS A 128 -9.41 0.60 -65.14
CA LYS A 128 -9.35 -0.82 -65.50
C LYS A 128 -8.10 -1.52 -64.95
N ASP A 129 -7.22 -0.78 -64.27
CA ASP A 129 -6.03 -1.29 -63.59
C ASP A 129 -6.23 -1.29 -62.08
N GLY A 130 -6.45 -2.47 -61.51
CA GLY A 130 -6.66 -2.66 -60.07
C GLY A 130 -5.41 -2.48 -59.21
N GLN A 131 -4.22 -2.32 -59.80
CA GLN A 131 -2.99 -1.98 -59.06
C GLN A 131 -2.83 -0.47 -58.86
N GLN A 132 -3.37 0.33 -59.78
CA GLN A 132 -3.23 1.79 -59.75
C GLN A 132 -4.43 2.47 -59.07
N VAL A 133 -5.65 2.02 -59.36
CA VAL A 133 -6.87 2.48 -58.68
C VAL A 133 -7.26 1.45 -57.64
N SER A 134 -7.04 1.77 -56.37
CA SER A 134 -7.25 0.86 -55.25
C SER A 134 -8.59 1.13 -54.58
N ALA A 135 -9.44 0.11 -54.45
CA ALA A 135 -10.62 0.17 -53.59
C ALA A 135 -10.22 0.14 -52.11
N PHE A 136 -10.97 0.80 -51.23
CA PHE A 136 -10.81 0.69 -49.77
C PHE A 136 -11.63 -0.50 -49.24
N PRO A 137 -11.04 -1.69 -49.04
CA PRO A 137 -11.81 -2.90 -48.75
C PRO A 137 -12.57 -2.79 -47.43
N PHE A 138 -12.00 -2.05 -46.48
CA PHE A 138 -12.62 -1.73 -45.21
C PHE A 138 -13.97 -1.02 -45.38
N THR A 139 -14.02 0.02 -46.23
CA THR A 139 -15.25 0.81 -46.43
C THR A 139 -16.35 -0.06 -47.01
N PHE A 140 -16.01 -0.92 -47.99
CA PHE A 140 -16.98 -1.87 -48.56
C PHE A 140 -17.51 -2.88 -47.54
N ARG A 141 -16.63 -3.42 -46.69
CA ARG A 141 -17.03 -4.37 -45.64
C ARG A 141 -17.92 -3.73 -44.59
N ASN A 142 -17.53 -2.58 -44.05
CA ASN A 142 -18.16 -2.06 -42.84
C ASN A 142 -19.29 -1.07 -43.08
N VAL A 143 -19.30 -0.39 -44.23
CA VAL A 143 -20.42 0.49 -44.60
C VAL A 143 -21.49 -0.27 -45.38
N PHE A 144 -21.08 -1.23 -46.23
CA PHE A 144 -21.99 -1.90 -47.16
C PHE A 144 -22.12 -3.42 -46.93
N ALA A 145 -21.42 -4.01 -45.94
CA ALA A 145 -21.42 -5.46 -45.71
C ALA A 145 -20.98 -6.28 -46.94
N VAL A 146 -20.03 -5.74 -47.73
CA VAL A 146 -19.53 -6.39 -48.95
C VAL A 146 -18.07 -6.80 -48.80
N GLU A 147 -17.78 -8.09 -49.00
CA GLU A 147 -16.42 -8.59 -49.12
C GLU A 147 -15.92 -8.50 -50.57
N LEU A 148 -15.01 -7.56 -50.84
CA LEU A 148 -14.44 -7.39 -52.18
C LEU A 148 -13.75 -8.64 -52.75
N ALA A 149 -13.27 -9.54 -51.88
CA ALA A 149 -12.64 -10.80 -52.31
C ALA A 149 -13.64 -11.76 -52.98
N GLU A 150 -14.93 -11.67 -52.63
CA GLU A 150 -15.99 -12.50 -53.17
C GLU A 150 -16.50 -12.00 -54.53
N LEU A 151 -16.15 -10.76 -54.92
CA LEU A 151 -16.60 -10.13 -56.17
C LEU A 151 -15.77 -10.55 -57.42
N GLY A 152 -14.79 -11.45 -57.28
CA GLY A 152 -14.06 -12.08 -58.39
C GLY A 152 -12.56 -11.77 -58.50
N GLU A 153 -11.88 -12.41 -59.46
CA GLU A 153 -10.41 -12.36 -59.64
C GLU A 153 -9.91 -11.01 -60.19
N ASN A 154 -10.70 -10.32 -61.01
CA ASN A 154 -10.35 -9.01 -61.58
C ASN A 154 -10.86 -7.87 -60.68
N ARG A 155 -9.97 -7.28 -59.89
CA ARG A 155 -10.29 -6.31 -58.82
C ARG A 155 -10.16 -4.83 -59.25
N HIS A 156 -10.38 -4.50 -60.52
CA HIS A 156 -10.34 -3.11 -60.96
C HIS A 156 -11.68 -2.40 -60.69
N MET A 157 -11.69 -1.07 -60.59
CA MET A 157 -12.88 -0.30 -60.20
C MET A 157 -14.12 -0.64 -61.03
N MET A 158 -13.99 -0.73 -62.36
CA MET A 158 -15.13 -1.00 -63.25
C MET A 158 -15.81 -2.35 -63.02
N SER A 159 -15.06 -3.41 -62.66
CA SER A 159 -15.62 -4.73 -62.38
C SER A 159 -16.32 -4.76 -61.03
N ILE A 160 -15.74 -4.10 -60.02
CA ILE A 160 -16.35 -3.94 -58.68
C ILE A 160 -17.70 -3.23 -58.82
N ILE A 161 -17.75 -2.11 -59.53
CA ILE A 161 -19.01 -1.37 -59.75
C ILE A 161 -20.04 -2.26 -60.46
N SER A 162 -19.64 -2.94 -61.54
CA SER A 162 -20.57 -3.80 -62.28
C SER A 162 -21.12 -4.95 -61.42
N ALA A 163 -20.31 -5.51 -60.51
CA ALA A 163 -20.73 -6.54 -59.59
C ALA A 163 -21.70 -6.00 -58.52
N LEU A 164 -21.44 -4.80 -57.99
CA LEU A 164 -22.31 -4.15 -56.99
C LEU A 164 -23.67 -3.76 -57.56
N THR A 165 -23.71 -3.19 -58.75
CA THR A 165 -24.96 -2.70 -59.36
C THR A 165 -25.70 -3.76 -60.17
N GLY A 166 -25.06 -4.88 -60.49
CA GLY A 166 -25.61 -5.93 -61.37
C GLY A 166 -25.73 -5.50 -62.84
N GLN A 167 -25.10 -4.40 -63.24
CA GLN A 167 -25.15 -3.84 -64.59
C GLN A 167 -23.77 -3.82 -65.24
N LYS A 168 -23.73 -3.93 -66.58
CA LYS A 168 -22.49 -3.74 -67.35
C LYS A 168 -22.44 -2.32 -67.90
N TYR A 169 -21.34 -1.63 -67.65
CA TYR A 169 -21.12 -0.27 -68.13
C TYR A 169 -20.07 -0.25 -69.24
N THR A 170 -20.28 0.60 -70.25
CA THR A 170 -19.36 0.78 -71.38
C THR A 170 -18.39 1.94 -71.19
N GLY A 171 -18.71 2.91 -70.33
CA GLY A 171 -17.89 4.10 -70.05
C GLY A 171 -17.78 4.38 -68.56
N PHE A 172 -16.72 5.08 -68.15
CA PHE A 172 -16.42 5.37 -66.74
C PHE A 172 -17.53 6.17 -66.07
N PHE A 173 -18.01 7.25 -66.72
CA PHE A 173 -18.96 8.16 -66.08
C PHE A 173 -20.29 7.47 -65.77
N ALA A 174 -20.81 6.67 -66.70
CA ALA A 174 -22.02 5.86 -66.48
C ALA A 174 -21.87 4.86 -65.33
N ALA A 175 -20.68 4.24 -65.19
CA ALA A 175 -20.39 3.36 -64.06
C ALA A 175 -20.32 4.15 -62.75
N PHE A 176 -19.69 5.33 -62.76
CA PHE A 176 -19.57 6.20 -61.60
C PHE A 176 -20.94 6.68 -61.11
N GLU A 177 -21.84 7.12 -62.00
CA GLU A 177 -23.22 7.47 -61.64
C GLU A 177 -24.01 6.26 -61.15
N GLY A 178 -23.85 5.10 -61.80
CA GLY A 178 -24.45 3.85 -61.35
C GLY A 178 -24.03 3.49 -59.91
N LEU A 179 -22.75 3.68 -59.58
CA LEU A 179 -22.24 3.48 -58.23
C LEU A 179 -22.85 4.48 -57.23
N LEU A 180 -22.92 5.78 -57.57
CA LEU A 180 -23.52 6.79 -56.70
C LEU A 180 -25.00 6.49 -56.41
N ALA A 181 -25.76 6.10 -57.44
CA ALA A 181 -27.15 5.69 -57.30
C ALA A 181 -27.29 4.44 -56.40
N TRP A 182 -26.41 3.46 -56.57
CA TRP A 182 -26.38 2.26 -55.72
C TRP A 182 -26.06 2.60 -54.27
N ILE A 183 -25.08 3.47 -54.00
CA ILE A 183 -24.74 3.93 -52.64
C ILE A 183 -25.97 4.53 -51.96
N SER A 184 -26.72 5.40 -52.67
CA SER A 184 -27.94 5.99 -52.13
C SER A 184 -29.04 4.96 -51.87
N GLN A 185 -29.15 3.91 -52.69
CA GLN A 185 -30.09 2.81 -52.45
C GLN A 185 -29.73 1.99 -51.18
N GLN A 186 -28.45 1.92 -50.83
CA GLN A 186 -27.98 1.28 -49.59
C GLN A 186 -28.16 2.16 -48.33
N GLY A 187 -28.84 3.31 -48.44
CA GLY A 187 -29.11 4.20 -47.30
C GLY A 187 -27.91 5.04 -46.86
N GLN A 188 -26.85 5.13 -47.66
CA GLN A 188 -25.71 6.00 -47.43
C GLN A 188 -25.84 7.30 -48.23
N THR A 189 -25.20 8.37 -47.75
CA THR A 189 -25.28 9.70 -48.37
C THR A 189 -23.95 10.03 -49.09
N PRO A 190 -23.89 9.94 -50.44
CA PRO A 190 -22.78 10.52 -51.18
C PRO A 190 -22.67 12.03 -50.91
N GLU A 191 -21.45 12.56 -50.92
CA GLU A 191 -21.27 14.01 -50.92
C GLU A 191 -21.76 14.60 -52.24
N THR A 192 -22.57 15.66 -52.15
CA THR A 192 -23.27 16.26 -53.29
C THR A 192 -22.62 17.56 -53.74
N ALA A 193 -21.83 18.23 -52.90
CA ALA A 193 -21.10 19.44 -53.29
C ALA A 193 -19.86 19.12 -54.13
N PHE A 194 -19.25 17.96 -53.91
CA PHE A 194 -18.14 17.40 -54.67
C PHE A 194 -18.16 15.89 -54.55
N ASN A 195 -17.64 15.18 -55.55
CA ASN A 195 -17.66 13.72 -55.56
C ASN A 195 -16.25 13.10 -55.59
N ALA A 196 -15.20 13.93 -55.63
CA ALA A 196 -13.82 13.53 -55.51
C ALA A 196 -13.02 14.53 -54.67
N LEU A 197 -11.95 14.07 -54.03
CA LEU A 197 -11.11 14.86 -53.15
C LEU A 197 -9.63 14.56 -53.40
N VAL A 198 -8.79 15.59 -53.47
CA VAL A 198 -7.33 15.43 -53.45
C VAL A 198 -6.77 15.70 -52.06
N ALA A 199 -6.29 14.64 -51.42
CA ALA A 199 -5.69 14.72 -50.10
C ALA A 199 -4.59 13.67 -49.93
N PRO A 200 -3.66 13.88 -48.97
CA PRO A 200 -2.82 12.80 -48.49
C PRO A 200 -3.71 11.64 -48.00
N LEU A 201 -3.34 10.41 -48.32
CA LEU A 201 -3.99 9.24 -47.72
C LEU A 201 -3.82 9.35 -46.20
N HIS A 202 -4.91 9.54 -45.46
CA HIS A 202 -4.90 9.50 -43.99
C HIS A 202 -4.89 8.07 -43.44
N ASN A 203 -4.53 7.10 -44.28
CA ASN A 203 -4.68 5.68 -43.99
C ASN A 203 -3.35 4.91 -44.00
N ASP A 204 -2.32 5.51 -43.41
CA ASP A 204 -1.06 4.81 -43.12
C ASP A 204 -1.08 4.21 -41.70
N ASP A 205 -2.20 3.63 -41.27
CA ASP A 205 -2.20 2.86 -40.03
C ASP A 205 -1.75 1.40 -40.29
N PHE A 206 -0.56 1.27 -40.89
CA PHE A 206 0.16 -0.01 -41.01
C PHE A 206 0.20 -0.73 -39.65
N THR A 207 0.32 0.03 -38.57
CA THR A 207 0.23 -0.45 -37.19
C THR A 207 -1.12 -1.09 -36.89
N THR A 208 -2.24 -0.40 -37.10
CA THR A 208 -3.58 -1.00 -36.89
C THR A 208 -3.87 -2.19 -37.81
N GLN A 209 -3.35 -2.21 -39.05
CA GLN A 209 -3.46 -3.40 -39.92
C GLN A 209 -2.65 -4.58 -39.41
N ARG A 210 -1.44 -4.32 -38.90
CA ARG A 210 -0.59 -5.35 -38.29
C ARG A 210 -1.20 -5.87 -37.00
N ASP A 211 -1.64 -4.97 -36.12
CA ASP A 211 -2.33 -5.30 -34.87
C ASP A 211 -3.58 -6.13 -35.18
N GLY A 212 -4.37 -5.74 -36.19
CA GLY A 212 -5.53 -6.49 -36.65
C GLY A 212 -5.20 -7.92 -37.05
N LYS A 213 -4.11 -8.14 -37.82
CA LYS A 213 -3.62 -9.48 -38.18
C LYS A 213 -3.14 -10.27 -36.95
N ASP A 214 -2.49 -9.61 -36.01
CA ASP A 214 -2.02 -10.24 -34.77
C ASP A 214 -3.22 -10.69 -33.93
N TYR A 215 -4.29 -9.88 -33.83
CA TYR A 215 -5.53 -10.24 -33.15
C TYR A 215 -6.33 -11.32 -33.89
N GLU A 216 -6.43 -11.26 -35.21
CA GLU A 216 -7.05 -12.31 -36.05
C GLU A 216 -6.35 -13.65 -35.82
N TRP A 217 -5.00 -13.65 -35.86
CA TRP A 217 -4.21 -14.83 -35.54
C TRP A 217 -4.47 -15.34 -34.11
N LEU A 218 -4.56 -14.45 -33.11
CA LEU A 218 -4.89 -14.85 -31.74
C LEU A 218 -6.29 -15.46 -31.61
N CYS A 219 -7.28 -14.97 -32.36
CA CYS A 219 -8.65 -15.49 -32.37
C CYS A 219 -8.76 -16.86 -33.05
N ASP A 220 -7.95 -17.10 -34.08
CA ASP A 220 -7.94 -18.36 -34.84
C ASP A 220 -7.27 -19.52 -34.08
N ASN A 221 -6.60 -19.24 -32.96
CA ASN A 221 -5.88 -20.23 -32.16
C ASN A 221 -6.71 -20.69 -30.94
N PRO A 222 -6.55 -21.96 -30.51
CA PRO A 222 -7.40 -22.56 -29.48
C PRO A 222 -7.17 -21.98 -28.07
N GLU A 223 -8.23 -21.97 -27.25
CA GLU A 223 -8.15 -21.72 -25.81
C GLU A 223 -7.15 -22.69 -25.16
N GLY A 224 -6.35 -22.18 -24.23
CA GLY A 224 -5.26 -22.86 -23.53
C GLY A 224 -3.88 -22.71 -24.19
N ALA A 225 -3.81 -22.21 -25.43
CA ALA A 225 -2.54 -22.03 -26.14
C ALA A 225 -1.67 -20.91 -25.53
N PHE A 226 -2.29 -19.92 -24.87
CA PHE A 226 -1.61 -18.73 -24.35
C PHE A 226 -1.94 -18.48 -22.87
N PRO A 227 -1.39 -19.26 -21.93
CA PRO A 227 -1.75 -19.18 -20.51
C PRO A 227 -1.56 -17.78 -19.87
N LEU A 228 -0.60 -16.99 -20.37
CA LEU A 228 -0.38 -15.61 -19.92
C LEU A 228 -1.47 -14.65 -20.42
N LEU A 229 -1.85 -14.79 -21.69
CA LEU A 229 -2.90 -13.97 -22.31
C LEU A 229 -4.24 -14.29 -21.67
N GLU A 230 -4.54 -15.55 -21.43
CA GLU A 230 -5.75 -15.97 -20.72
C GLU A 230 -5.81 -15.34 -19.34
N LYS A 231 -4.74 -15.47 -18.54
CA LYS A 231 -4.66 -14.86 -17.21
C LYS A 231 -4.87 -13.34 -17.26
N TYR A 232 -4.31 -12.67 -18.27
CA TYR A 232 -4.49 -11.24 -18.47
C TYR A 232 -5.95 -10.88 -18.77
N LEU A 233 -6.60 -11.61 -19.68
CA LEU A 233 -7.96 -11.32 -20.15
C LEU A 233 -9.05 -11.70 -19.15
N THR A 234 -8.91 -12.85 -18.48
CA THR A 234 -9.94 -13.37 -17.57
C THR A 234 -9.87 -12.77 -16.17
N HIS A 235 -8.78 -12.06 -15.85
CA HIS A 235 -8.57 -11.47 -14.52
C HIS A 235 -8.76 -12.50 -13.39
N GLU A 236 -8.22 -13.72 -13.53
CA GLU A 236 -8.09 -14.67 -12.41
C GLU A 236 -7.05 -14.20 -11.36
N HIS A 237 -7.21 -12.99 -10.87
CA HIS A 237 -6.76 -12.56 -9.56
C HIS A 237 -8.02 -12.37 -8.72
N SER A 238 -8.37 -13.39 -7.96
CA SER A 238 -9.44 -13.30 -6.96
C SER A 238 -9.08 -12.18 -5.98
N ALA A 239 -9.62 -10.98 -6.17
CA ALA A 239 -9.52 -9.89 -5.19
C ALA A 239 -10.08 -10.33 -3.81
N GLU A 240 -10.96 -11.33 -3.80
CA GLU A 240 -11.54 -11.96 -2.60
C GLU A 240 -10.61 -12.95 -1.89
N LYS A 241 -9.50 -13.35 -2.52
CA LYS A 241 -8.47 -14.21 -1.94
C LYS A 241 -7.10 -13.64 -2.34
N PRO A 242 -6.59 -12.64 -1.60
CA PRO A 242 -5.22 -12.19 -1.82
C PRO A 242 -4.31 -13.41 -1.85
N SER A 243 -3.46 -13.53 -2.87
CA SER A 243 -2.41 -14.54 -2.92
C SER A 243 -1.70 -14.46 -1.58
N ILE A 244 -1.65 -15.57 -0.83
CA ILE A 244 -0.94 -15.57 0.45
C ILE A 244 0.54 -15.52 0.09
N TYR A 245 1.09 -14.30 0.03
CA TYR A 245 2.49 -14.10 -0.22
C TYR A 245 3.25 -14.54 1.03
N PHE A 246 4.02 -15.61 0.91
CA PHE A 246 4.99 -15.99 1.92
C PHE A 246 6.37 -15.55 1.45
N ASP A 247 7.13 -14.92 2.35
CA ASP A 247 8.50 -14.51 2.04
C ASP A 247 9.30 -15.74 1.61
N LEU A 248 9.94 -15.73 0.45
CA LEU A 248 10.86 -16.78 0.01
C LEU A 248 12.30 -16.24 0.04
N PRO A 249 13.30 -17.09 0.33
CA PRO A 249 14.69 -16.68 0.22
C PRO A 249 15.02 -16.30 -1.23
N THR A 250 15.53 -15.08 -1.41
CA THR A 250 16.03 -14.59 -2.70
C THR A 250 17.54 -14.73 -2.72
N TYR A 251 18.07 -15.57 -3.62
CA TYR A 251 19.49 -15.95 -3.61
C TYR A 251 20.38 -15.03 -4.47
N GLY A 252 19.83 -14.33 -5.46
CA GLY A 252 20.57 -13.47 -6.37
C GLY A 252 20.06 -12.03 -6.35
N LEU A 253 20.78 -11.15 -5.66
CA LEU A 253 20.49 -9.73 -5.59
C LEU A 253 21.78 -8.91 -5.60
N PHE A 254 21.69 -7.67 -6.10
CA PHE A 254 22.77 -6.68 -5.98
C PHE A 254 22.55 -5.74 -4.78
N GLU A 255 21.85 -6.19 -3.74
CA GLU A 255 21.33 -5.37 -2.63
C GLU A 255 22.41 -4.46 -1.98
N GLN A 256 23.65 -4.94 -1.86
CA GLN A 256 24.75 -4.16 -1.27
C GLN A 256 25.10 -2.89 -2.05
N LYS A 257 24.90 -2.87 -3.37
CA LYS A 257 25.19 -1.72 -4.24
C LYS A 257 23.92 -1.03 -4.74
N TYR A 258 22.86 -1.81 -4.94
CA TYR A 258 21.59 -1.35 -5.48
C TYR A 258 20.45 -1.86 -4.59
N PRO A 259 20.23 -1.22 -3.43
CA PRO A 259 19.20 -1.65 -2.50
C PRO A 259 17.81 -1.52 -3.12
N LEU A 260 16.94 -2.46 -2.78
CA LEU A 260 15.59 -2.51 -3.32
C LEU A 260 14.57 -1.89 -2.36
N GLY A 261 13.71 -1.04 -2.91
CA GLY A 261 12.53 -0.57 -2.19
C GLY A 261 11.53 -1.70 -1.94
N HIS A 262 10.63 -1.50 -0.97
CA HIS A 262 9.62 -2.50 -0.59
C HIS A 262 8.82 -3.04 -1.80
N GLY A 263 8.31 -2.15 -2.66
CA GLY A 263 7.54 -2.57 -3.85
C GLY A 263 8.37 -3.35 -4.88
N GLN A 264 9.67 -3.07 -4.99
CA GLN A 264 10.57 -3.82 -5.87
C GLN A 264 10.84 -5.22 -5.32
N MET A 265 11.08 -5.33 -4.00
CA MET A 265 11.24 -6.61 -3.33
C MET A 265 9.97 -7.45 -3.43
N GLN A 266 8.79 -6.84 -3.25
CA GLN A 266 7.50 -7.52 -3.43
C GLN A 266 7.35 -8.09 -4.84
N ALA A 267 7.77 -7.35 -5.88
CA ALA A 267 7.75 -7.85 -7.25
C ALA A 267 8.66 -9.07 -7.43
N ILE A 268 9.86 -9.06 -6.83
CA ILE A 268 10.78 -10.22 -6.86
C ILE A 268 10.19 -11.42 -6.12
N GLN A 269 9.59 -11.19 -4.95
CA GLN A 269 8.94 -12.24 -4.16
C GLN A 269 7.78 -12.89 -4.91
N ALA A 270 6.94 -12.09 -5.58
CA ALA A 270 5.88 -12.62 -6.44
C ALA A 270 6.45 -13.51 -7.55
N ILE A 271 7.55 -13.08 -8.20
CA ILE A 271 8.22 -13.89 -9.24
C ILE A 271 8.75 -15.21 -8.66
N ASN A 272 9.34 -15.18 -7.47
CA ASN A 272 9.86 -16.38 -6.81
C ASN A 272 8.74 -17.35 -6.40
N GLN A 273 7.49 -16.88 -6.29
CA GLN A 273 6.31 -17.69 -6.02
C GLN A 273 5.60 -18.17 -7.31
N ASP A 274 6.30 -18.11 -8.46
CA ASP A 274 5.77 -18.48 -9.79
C ASP A 274 4.53 -17.68 -10.20
N GLU A 275 4.39 -16.44 -9.70
CA GLU A 275 3.35 -15.52 -10.16
C GLU A 275 3.60 -15.17 -11.64
N ARG A 276 2.67 -15.59 -12.49
CA ARG A 276 2.79 -15.55 -13.95
C ARG A 276 2.67 -14.14 -14.53
N LEU A 277 1.93 -13.25 -13.89
CA LEU A 277 1.70 -11.90 -14.39
C LEU A 277 1.82 -10.88 -13.26
N ILE A 278 2.77 -9.97 -13.40
CA ILE A 278 3.06 -8.97 -12.37
C ILE A 278 3.07 -7.59 -13.02
N ALA A 279 2.14 -6.75 -12.61
CA ALA A 279 2.11 -5.35 -13.01
C ALA A 279 2.97 -4.52 -12.05
N VAL A 280 4.07 -3.95 -12.57
CA VAL A 280 4.93 -3.05 -11.80
C VAL A 280 4.73 -1.62 -12.29
N GLN A 281 4.10 -0.79 -11.46
CA GLN A 281 3.95 0.63 -11.73
C GLN A 281 4.99 1.42 -10.93
N GLY A 282 5.72 2.30 -11.61
CA GLY A 282 6.64 3.22 -10.95
C GLY A 282 6.77 4.51 -11.75
N ALA A 283 6.86 5.65 -11.06
CA ALA A 283 7.12 6.94 -11.69
C ALA A 283 8.50 6.97 -12.39
N PRO A 284 8.79 7.96 -13.24
CA PRO A 284 10.15 8.18 -13.74
C PRO A 284 11.16 8.28 -12.57
N GLY A 285 12.30 7.60 -12.67
CA GLY A 285 13.35 7.62 -11.64
C GLY A 285 13.16 6.65 -10.46
N THR A 286 12.07 5.88 -10.36
CA THR A 286 11.82 4.95 -9.23
C THR A 286 12.59 3.62 -9.32
N GLY A 287 13.74 3.59 -9.99
CA GLY A 287 14.62 2.40 -10.03
C GLY A 287 14.08 1.19 -10.79
N LYS A 288 13.27 1.36 -11.84
CA LYS A 288 12.82 0.22 -12.68
C LYS A 288 14.00 -0.57 -13.26
N THR A 289 15.07 0.10 -13.68
CA THR A 289 16.30 -0.56 -14.12
C THR A 289 16.98 -1.35 -12.99
N THR A 290 16.95 -0.82 -11.76
CA THR A 290 17.47 -1.52 -10.58
C THR A 290 16.74 -2.84 -10.31
N LEU A 291 15.41 -2.84 -10.49
CA LEU A 291 14.62 -4.06 -10.44
C LEU A 291 15.09 -5.06 -11.52
N PHE A 292 15.28 -4.62 -12.78
CA PHE A 292 15.80 -5.50 -13.84
C PHE A 292 17.16 -6.11 -13.50
N LYS A 293 18.11 -5.34 -12.94
CA LYS A 293 19.43 -5.85 -12.52
C LYS A 293 19.28 -6.99 -11.51
N SER A 294 18.40 -6.81 -10.52
CA SER A 294 18.15 -7.82 -9.49
C SER A 294 17.41 -9.04 -10.04
N LEU A 295 16.49 -8.86 -10.99
CA LEU A 295 15.84 -10.00 -11.67
C LEU A 295 16.83 -10.83 -12.49
N ILE A 296 17.74 -10.18 -13.20
CA ILE A 296 18.79 -10.87 -13.96
C ILE A 296 19.72 -11.62 -12.98
N ALA A 297 20.14 -10.99 -11.89
CA ALA A 297 20.95 -11.64 -10.85
C ALA A 297 20.25 -12.88 -10.29
N GLN A 298 18.96 -12.76 -9.96
CA GLN A 298 18.15 -13.87 -9.45
C GLN A 298 18.10 -15.03 -10.45
N LYS A 299 17.85 -14.76 -11.74
CA LYS A 299 17.81 -15.82 -12.77
C LYS A 299 19.16 -16.48 -13.04
N VAL A 300 20.26 -15.73 -12.95
CA VAL A 300 21.61 -16.29 -13.05
C VAL A 300 21.92 -17.21 -11.88
N VAL A 301 21.63 -16.78 -10.64
CA VAL A 301 21.85 -17.61 -9.45
C VAL A 301 20.91 -18.82 -9.43
N GLU A 302 19.65 -18.64 -9.83
CA GLU A 302 18.67 -19.73 -9.95
C GLU A 302 19.17 -20.83 -10.90
N ARG A 303 19.73 -20.46 -12.06
CA ARG A 303 20.35 -21.43 -12.97
C ARG A 303 21.60 -22.07 -12.38
N ALA A 304 22.47 -21.29 -11.73
CA ALA A 304 23.68 -21.82 -11.11
C ALA A 304 23.36 -22.85 -10.02
N LEU A 305 22.33 -22.60 -9.21
CA LEU A 305 21.84 -23.55 -8.20
C LEU A 305 21.23 -24.79 -8.85
N ALA A 306 20.45 -24.64 -9.92
CA ALA A 306 19.90 -25.76 -10.66
C ALA A 306 21.01 -26.66 -11.26
N ILE A 307 22.07 -26.05 -11.81
CA ILE A 307 23.27 -26.78 -12.25
C ILE A 307 23.94 -27.51 -11.07
N ALA A 308 24.06 -26.87 -9.91
CA ALA A 308 24.64 -27.48 -8.70
C ALA A 308 23.83 -28.71 -8.24
N ASP A 309 22.52 -28.69 -8.43
CA ASP A 309 21.61 -29.79 -8.11
C ASP A 309 21.50 -30.83 -9.26
N GLY A 310 22.31 -30.69 -10.32
CA GLY A 310 22.34 -31.63 -11.46
C GLY A 310 21.23 -31.44 -12.48
N GLN A 311 20.54 -30.30 -12.47
CA GLN A 311 19.39 -29.97 -13.30
C GLN A 311 19.62 -28.65 -14.06
N ASP A 312 20.50 -28.62 -15.06
CA ASP A 312 20.63 -27.41 -15.89
C ASP A 312 19.31 -27.13 -16.62
N ARG A 313 18.78 -25.92 -16.41
CA ARG A 313 17.54 -25.45 -17.01
C ARG A 313 17.73 -24.06 -17.57
N ASN A 314 16.98 -23.76 -18.63
CA ASN A 314 17.03 -22.45 -19.25
C ASN A 314 16.29 -21.42 -18.38
N CYS A 315 17.03 -20.48 -17.80
CA CYS A 315 16.49 -19.32 -17.06
C CYS A 315 16.60 -18.02 -17.87
N GLY A 316 16.62 -18.12 -19.20
CA GLY A 316 16.69 -16.98 -20.11
C GLY A 316 15.50 -16.03 -19.94
N MET A 317 15.76 -14.74 -20.10
CA MET A 317 14.77 -13.68 -19.98
C MET A 317 14.65 -12.94 -21.31
N LEU A 318 13.43 -12.82 -21.82
CA LEU A 318 13.13 -11.96 -22.95
C LEU A 318 12.68 -10.59 -22.43
N VAL A 319 13.43 -9.55 -22.78
CA VAL A 319 13.11 -8.16 -22.44
C VAL A 319 12.69 -7.43 -23.72
N THR A 320 11.47 -6.90 -23.73
CA THR A 320 10.90 -6.19 -24.89
C THR A 320 10.38 -4.82 -24.49
N SER A 321 10.40 -3.88 -25.44
CA SER A 321 9.80 -2.56 -25.30
C SER A 321 9.28 -2.08 -26.65
N THR A 322 8.29 -1.19 -26.64
CA THR A 322 7.82 -0.49 -27.84
C THR A 322 8.87 0.47 -28.40
N ALA A 323 9.82 0.94 -27.58
CA ALA A 323 10.90 1.82 -27.97
C ALA A 323 12.26 1.10 -27.89
N ILE A 324 12.97 0.99 -29.02
CA ILE A 324 14.32 0.38 -29.09
C ILE A 324 15.28 1.03 -28.08
N LYS A 325 15.21 2.36 -27.92
CA LYS A 325 16.04 3.11 -26.96
C LYS A 325 15.88 2.63 -25.51
N ALA A 326 14.70 2.14 -25.11
CA ALA A 326 14.50 1.66 -23.75
C ALA A 326 15.28 0.37 -23.47
N VAL A 327 15.34 -0.53 -24.47
CA VAL A 327 16.15 -1.76 -24.40
C VAL A 327 17.64 -1.42 -24.43
N GLU A 328 18.04 -0.48 -25.29
CA GLU A 328 19.42 0.02 -25.37
C GLU A 328 19.89 0.60 -24.03
N ASN A 329 19.06 1.39 -23.36
CA ASN A 329 19.39 1.96 -22.06
C ASN A 329 19.64 0.87 -21.00
N ILE A 330 18.81 -0.17 -20.94
CA ILE A 330 19.01 -1.29 -20.00
C ILE A 330 20.36 -1.98 -20.27
N ILE A 331 20.68 -2.23 -21.55
CA ILE A 331 21.93 -2.90 -21.93
C ILE A 331 23.15 -2.02 -21.64
N ASN A 332 23.08 -0.72 -21.94
CA ASN A 332 24.15 0.22 -21.63
C ASN A 332 24.34 0.33 -20.11
N ASP A 333 23.25 0.40 -19.34
CA ASP A 333 23.29 0.42 -17.87
C ASP A 333 23.88 -0.87 -17.27
N LEU A 334 23.82 -2.00 -17.96
CA LEU A 334 24.50 -3.24 -17.57
C LEU A 334 25.96 -3.27 -18.04
N ARG A 335 26.26 -2.71 -19.19
CA ARG A 335 27.61 -2.69 -19.77
C ARG A 335 28.54 -1.74 -19.03
N ASP A 336 28.03 -0.58 -18.64
CA ASP A 336 28.80 0.51 -18.04
C ASP A 336 28.86 0.40 -16.50
N ASP A 337 28.11 -0.54 -15.93
CA ASP A 337 28.08 -0.78 -14.48
C ASP A 337 29.29 -1.61 -14.02
N PRO A 338 30.07 -1.14 -13.03
CA PRO A 338 31.27 -1.84 -12.53
C PRO A 338 31.04 -3.27 -12.05
N VAL A 339 29.81 -3.63 -11.66
CA VAL A 339 29.43 -4.97 -11.19
C VAL A 339 29.22 -5.92 -12.36
N THR A 340 28.67 -5.42 -13.46
CA THR A 340 28.23 -6.23 -14.60
C THR A 340 29.07 -6.04 -15.86
N GLN A 341 30.01 -5.09 -15.86
CA GLN A 341 30.92 -4.80 -16.98
C GLN A 341 31.72 -6.02 -17.45
N GLY A 342 32.05 -6.95 -16.54
CA GLY A 342 32.73 -8.22 -16.86
C GLY A 342 31.82 -9.33 -17.40
N LEU A 343 30.51 -9.08 -17.50
CA LEU A 343 29.49 -10.07 -17.88
C LEU A 343 29.04 -9.87 -19.32
N ASP A 344 29.99 -9.65 -20.23
CA ASP A 344 29.76 -9.43 -21.65
C ASP A 344 29.15 -10.63 -22.39
N TRP A 345 28.92 -11.75 -21.72
CA TRP A 345 28.24 -12.94 -22.22
C TRP A 345 26.75 -13.01 -21.82
N LEU A 346 26.28 -12.11 -20.96
CA LEU A 346 25.00 -12.24 -20.25
C LEU A 346 23.76 -11.89 -21.09
N TRP A 347 23.90 -11.06 -22.11
CA TRP A 347 22.77 -10.57 -22.93
C TRP A 347 23.00 -10.77 -24.41
N PHE A 348 21.94 -10.66 -25.20
CA PHE A 348 21.97 -10.56 -26.66
C PHE A 348 21.06 -9.42 -27.10
N GLN A 349 21.58 -8.46 -27.86
CA GLN A 349 20.82 -7.27 -28.27
C GLN A 349 20.15 -7.46 -29.63
N GLY A 350 18.81 -7.53 -29.64
CA GLY A 350 17.99 -7.50 -30.86
C GLY A 350 17.65 -6.07 -31.32
N GLY A 351 16.81 -5.98 -32.35
CA GLY A 351 16.23 -4.72 -32.84
C GLY A 351 16.42 -4.52 -34.34
N SER A 352 17.64 -4.17 -34.76
CA SER A 352 17.99 -3.98 -36.17
C SER A 352 18.88 -5.10 -36.70
N ASN A 353 18.83 -5.35 -38.02
CA ASN A 353 19.73 -6.29 -38.69
C ASN A 353 21.21 -5.95 -38.48
N ALA A 354 21.54 -4.66 -38.33
CA ALA A 354 22.90 -4.20 -38.03
C ALA A 354 23.33 -4.60 -36.61
N GLN A 355 22.47 -4.39 -35.61
CA GLN A 355 22.72 -4.80 -34.22
C GLN A 355 22.89 -6.31 -34.12
N ILE A 356 21.99 -7.08 -34.74
CA ILE A 356 22.07 -8.54 -34.75
C ILE A 356 23.40 -9.03 -35.34
N LYS A 357 23.88 -8.43 -36.44
CA LYS A 357 25.19 -8.76 -37.02
C LYS A 357 26.35 -8.45 -36.08
N ASN A 358 26.31 -7.31 -35.39
CA ASN A 358 27.34 -6.95 -34.40
C ASN A 358 27.35 -7.94 -33.22
N GLU A 359 26.17 -8.37 -32.78
CA GLU A 359 26.01 -9.36 -31.73
C GLU A 359 26.53 -10.74 -32.13
N PHE A 360 26.30 -11.19 -33.37
CA PHE A 360 26.90 -12.41 -33.88
C PHE A 360 28.44 -12.36 -33.86
N SER A 361 29.03 -11.26 -34.31
CA SER A 361 30.49 -11.06 -34.24
C SER A 361 31.03 -11.10 -32.78
N ARG A 362 30.24 -10.61 -31.81
CA ARG A 362 30.58 -10.71 -30.38
C ARG A 362 30.50 -12.16 -29.89
N LEU A 363 29.42 -12.88 -30.22
CA LEU A 363 29.23 -14.29 -29.86
C LEU A 363 30.32 -15.20 -30.47
N GLU A 364 30.75 -14.95 -31.70
CA GLU A 364 31.85 -15.67 -32.33
C GLU A 364 33.16 -15.50 -31.54
N ARG A 365 33.45 -14.28 -31.08
CA ARG A 365 34.62 -13.99 -30.25
C ARG A 365 34.54 -14.68 -28.88
N LEU A 366 33.37 -14.65 -28.23
CA LEU A 366 33.12 -15.33 -26.96
C LEU A 366 33.27 -16.84 -27.09
N THR A 367 32.69 -17.42 -28.15
CA THR A 367 32.79 -18.85 -28.45
C THR A 367 34.23 -19.24 -28.76
N GLY A 368 34.97 -18.40 -29.49
CA GLY A 368 36.40 -18.57 -29.76
C GLY A 368 37.22 -18.60 -28.47
N ARG A 369 36.96 -17.67 -27.54
CA ARG A 369 37.59 -17.65 -26.21
C ARG A 369 37.29 -18.93 -25.43
N TRP A 370 36.02 -19.33 -25.32
CA TRP A 370 35.62 -20.52 -24.58
C TRP A 370 36.16 -21.83 -25.17
N ARG A 371 36.39 -21.91 -26.48
CA ARG A 371 37.05 -23.06 -27.11
C ARG A 371 38.54 -23.16 -26.78
N GLN A 372 39.18 -22.06 -26.42
CA GLN A 372 40.59 -22.01 -26.05
C GLN A 372 40.80 -22.22 -24.55
N GLU A 373 39.78 -21.90 -23.73
CA GLU A 373 39.78 -22.16 -22.30
C GLU A 373 39.71 -23.68 -22.02
N SER A 374 40.57 -24.15 -21.12
CA SER A 374 40.52 -25.53 -20.64
C SER A 374 39.55 -25.63 -19.47
N TYR A 375 38.68 -26.63 -19.50
CA TYR A 375 37.77 -26.90 -18.40
C TYR A 375 38.53 -27.38 -17.16
N GLU A 376 38.37 -26.65 -16.05
CA GLU A 376 39.01 -26.93 -14.76
C GLU A 376 37.99 -27.54 -13.78
N PRO A 377 37.93 -28.88 -13.65
CA PRO A 377 36.92 -29.53 -12.80
C PRO A 377 37.06 -29.18 -11.32
N GLU A 378 38.28 -29.04 -10.81
CA GLU A 378 38.54 -28.65 -9.42
C GLU A 378 38.01 -27.24 -9.12
N ARG A 379 38.18 -26.30 -10.06
CA ARG A 379 37.67 -24.95 -9.94
C ARG A 379 36.15 -24.91 -9.96
N GLN A 380 35.52 -25.68 -10.85
CA GLN A 380 34.06 -25.80 -10.86
C GLN A 380 33.56 -26.36 -9.52
N GLN A 381 34.18 -27.41 -9.00
CA GLN A 381 33.79 -28.02 -7.73
C GLN A 381 33.94 -27.06 -6.55
N ALA A 382 35.02 -26.26 -6.51
CA ALA A 382 35.20 -25.22 -5.51
C ALA A 382 34.13 -24.13 -5.59
N LEU A 383 33.76 -23.68 -6.80
CA LEU A 383 32.69 -22.72 -7.00
C LEU A 383 31.32 -23.28 -6.58
N LEU A 384 31.03 -24.54 -6.90
CA LEU A 384 29.80 -25.23 -6.48
C LEU A 384 29.72 -25.38 -4.95
N ALA A 385 30.84 -25.72 -4.30
CA ALA A 385 30.90 -25.78 -2.84
C ALA A 385 30.62 -24.41 -2.21
N SER A 386 31.23 -23.35 -2.74
CA SER A 386 30.99 -21.97 -2.28
C SER A 386 29.54 -21.53 -2.51
N LEU A 387 28.95 -21.86 -3.67
CA LEU A 387 27.55 -21.54 -3.98
C LEU A 387 26.59 -22.24 -2.98
N ASN A 388 26.82 -23.52 -2.71
CA ASN A 388 26.03 -24.29 -1.75
C ASN A 388 26.17 -23.76 -0.31
N GLN A 389 27.38 -23.35 0.08
CA GLN A 389 27.60 -22.72 1.39
C GLN A 389 26.79 -21.43 1.54
N HIS A 390 26.81 -20.55 0.53
CA HIS A 390 26.02 -19.31 0.56
C HIS A 390 24.51 -19.60 0.55
N ARG A 391 24.05 -20.59 -0.23
CA ARG A 391 22.65 -21.06 -0.19
C ARG A 391 22.25 -21.47 1.23
N GLN A 392 23.09 -22.25 1.91
CA GLN A 392 22.81 -22.71 3.27
C GLN A 392 22.76 -21.53 4.26
N GLN A 393 23.70 -20.60 4.19
CA GLN A 393 23.70 -19.42 5.06
C GLN A 393 22.42 -18.58 4.90
N ILE A 394 21.97 -18.35 3.67
CA ILE A 394 20.73 -17.62 3.41
C ILE A 394 19.53 -18.38 3.96
N ASN A 395 19.47 -19.71 3.76
CA ASN A 395 18.41 -20.56 4.28
C ASN A 395 18.38 -20.56 5.81
N ASP A 396 19.53 -20.64 6.48
CA ASP A 396 19.62 -20.61 7.94
C ASP A 396 19.14 -19.27 8.51
N CYS A 397 19.53 -18.15 7.89
CA CYS A 397 19.04 -16.82 8.25
C CYS A 397 17.51 -16.71 8.06
N TYR A 398 17.00 -17.21 6.95
CA TYR A 398 15.57 -17.21 6.65
C TYR A 398 14.77 -18.09 7.63
N GLN A 399 15.28 -19.28 7.96
CA GLN A 399 14.67 -20.15 8.96
C GLN A 399 14.68 -19.50 10.35
N GLY A 400 15.77 -18.81 10.70
CA GLY A 400 15.85 -17.97 11.89
C GLY A 400 14.75 -16.90 11.89
N TYR A 401 14.58 -16.17 10.80
CA TYR A 401 13.51 -15.18 10.64
C TYR A 401 12.10 -15.77 10.84
N ILE A 402 11.79 -16.90 10.20
CA ILE A 402 10.48 -17.56 10.36
C ILE A 402 10.25 -17.93 11.83
N ASN A 403 11.25 -18.53 12.48
CA ASN A 403 11.13 -18.96 13.87
C ASN A 403 10.88 -17.76 14.80
N HIS A 404 11.60 -16.64 14.62
CA HIS A 404 11.37 -15.42 15.39
C HIS A 404 9.99 -14.82 15.13
N LYS A 405 9.54 -14.78 13.86
CA LYS A 405 8.20 -14.32 13.49
C LYS A 405 7.11 -15.16 14.15
N ALA A 406 7.27 -16.48 14.16
CA ALA A 406 6.33 -17.39 14.82
C ALA A 406 6.29 -17.19 16.34
N LEU A 407 7.46 -17.05 16.99
CA LEU A 407 7.55 -16.76 18.43
C LEU A 407 6.90 -15.43 18.80
N MET A 408 7.08 -14.39 17.97
CA MET A 408 6.47 -13.08 18.16
C MET A 408 4.94 -13.15 18.04
N LEU A 409 4.43 -13.82 17.00
CA LEU A 409 2.99 -14.04 16.84
C LEU A 409 2.37 -14.84 18.00
N GLN A 410 3.09 -15.86 18.49
CA GLN A 410 2.67 -16.61 19.67
C GLN A 410 2.65 -15.71 20.92
N SER A 411 3.65 -14.85 21.09
CA SER A 411 3.74 -13.91 22.23
C SER A 411 2.57 -12.91 22.25
N ILE A 412 2.13 -12.44 21.08
CA ILE A 412 0.93 -11.60 20.94
C ILE A 412 -0.33 -12.39 21.31
N SER A 413 -0.45 -13.63 20.85
CA SER A 413 -1.59 -14.50 21.20
C SER A 413 -1.64 -14.79 22.70
N ASP A 414 -0.48 -15.04 23.34
CA ASP A 414 -0.37 -15.29 24.78
C ASP A 414 -0.79 -14.09 25.62
N CYS A 415 -0.68 -12.87 25.08
CA CYS A 415 -1.21 -11.65 25.69
C CYS A 415 -2.75 -11.51 25.58
N GLY A 416 -3.43 -12.46 24.92
CA GLY A 416 -4.88 -12.53 24.78
C GLY A 416 -5.45 -11.72 23.60
N PHE A 417 -4.61 -11.31 22.64
CA PHE A 417 -5.07 -10.61 21.45
C PHE A 417 -5.54 -11.60 20.37
N SER A 418 -6.72 -11.35 19.80
CA SER A 418 -7.32 -12.19 18.74
C SER A 418 -6.85 -11.84 17.32
N THR A 419 -5.93 -10.89 17.18
CA THR A 419 -5.45 -10.37 15.91
C THR A 419 -3.94 -10.25 15.91
N THR A 420 -3.33 -10.47 14.74
CA THR A 420 -1.90 -10.33 14.49
C THR A 420 -1.55 -8.99 13.83
N ASP A 421 -2.54 -8.13 13.58
CA ASP A 421 -2.33 -6.77 13.07
C ASP A 421 -1.81 -5.88 14.18
N MET A 422 -0.53 -5.50 14.09
CA MET A 422 0.15 -4.70 15.12
C MET A 422 -0.52 -3.35 15.40
N ALA A 423 -1.18 -2.73 14.43
CA ALA A 423 -1.91 -1.49 14.67
C ALA A 423 -3.13 -1.73 15.58
N ARG A 424 -3.85 -2.83 15.34
CA ARG A 424 -4.98 -3.25 16.18
C ARG A 424 -4.55 -3.75 17.54
N VAL A 425 -3.44 -4.50 17.63
CA VAL A 425 -2.85 -4.95 18.91
C VAL A 425 -2.48 -3.74 19.77
N LYS A 426 -1.77 -2.75 19.21
CA LYS A 426 -1.40 -1.53 19.94
C LYS A 426 -2.62 -0.73 20.43
N ALA A 427 -3.64 -0.59 19.58
CA ALA A 427 -4.88 0.10 19.97
C ALA A 427 -5.65 -0.65 21.07
N ALA A 428 -5.78 -1.97 20.96
CA ALA A 428 -6.44 -2.81 21.95
C ALA A 428 -5.68 -2.81 23.29
N PHE A 429 -4.34 -2.87 23.24
CA PHE A 429 -3.50 -2.77 24.43
C PHE A 429 -3.68 -1.41 25.13
N ALA A 430 -3.67 -0.30 24.39
CA ALA A 430 -3.89 1.03 24.94
C ALA A 430 -5.26 1.16 25.62
N ALA A 431 -6.32 0.59 25.03
CA ALA A 431 -7.65 0.56 25.63
C ALA A 431 -7.68 -0.26 26.94
N ARG A 432 -7.08 -1.46 26.94
CA ARG A 432 -6.96 -2.30 28.13
C ARG A 432 -6.19 -1.58 29.26
N MET A 433 -5.11 -0.88 28.92
CA MET A 433 -4.34 -0.07 29.87
C MET A 433 -5.16 1.09 30.44
N ALA A 434 -5.93 1.79 29.62
CA ALA A 434 -6.79 2.89 30.07
C ALA A 434 -7.88 2.42 31.04
N ASP A 435 -8.50 1.26 30.77
CA ASP A 435 -9.50 0.67 31.67
C ASP A 435 -8.86 0.19 32.98
N PHE A 436 -7.65 -0.39 32.91
CA PHE A 436 -6.89 -0.76 34.10
C PHE A 436 -6.58 0.45 34.99
N PHE A 437 -6.04 1.54 34.44
CA PHE A 437 -5.79 2.76 35.21
C PHE A 437 -7.08 3.38 35.78
N ARG A 438 -8.20 3.29 35.05
CA ARG A 438 -9.51 3.75 35.57
C ARG A 438 -9.96 2.92 36.79
N LYS A 439 -9.76 1.60 36.76
CA LYS A 439 -10.03 0.71 37.89
C LYS A 439 -9.13 1.03 39.08
N ALA A 440 -7.82 1.20 38.84
CA ALA A 440 -6.87 1.57 39.89
C ALA A 440 -7.21 2.91 40.55
N ALA A 441 -7.63 3.91 39.77
CA ALA A 441 -8.05 5.23 40.28
C ALA A 441 -9.32 5.20 41.15
N SER A 442 -10.10 4.12 41.10
CA SER A 442 -11.31 3.95 41.93
C SER A 442 -11.03 3.42 43.33
N VAL A 443 -9.79 2.98 43.61
CA VAL A 443 -9.39 2.47 44.93
C VAL A 443 -9.13 3.65 45.87
N PRO A 444 -9.88 3.78 46.98
CA PRO A 444 -9.79 4.94 47.87
C PRO A 444 -8.38 5.18 48.42
N SER A 445 -7.67 4.10 48.73
CA SER A 445 -6.31 4.13 49.26
C SER A 445 -5.30 4.73 48.27
N LEU A 446 -5.59 4.76 46.97
CA LEU A 446 -4.69 5.27 45.93
C LEU A 446 -5.07 6.68 45.42
N LEU A 447 -6.15 7.28 45.94
CA LEU A 447 -6.73 8.56 45.44
C LEU A 447 -5.78 9.77 45.52
N VAL A 448 -4.68 9.69 46.26
CA VAL A 448 -3.72 10.81 46.43
C VAL A 448 -2.60 10.78 45.38
N THR A 449 -2.41 9.65 44.70
CA THR A 449 -1.39 9.46 43.67
C THR A 449 -2.08 9.05 42.38
N GLN A 450 -2.06 9.89 41.34
CA GLN A 450 -2.44 9.47 39.98
C GLN A 450 -1.20 8.99 39.23
N PRO A 451 -0.87 7.70 39.24
CA PRO A 451 0.22 7.17 38.44
C PRO A 451 -0.20 7.14 36.97
N ASN A 452 0.52 7.90 36.13
CA ASN A 452 0.35 7.89 34.67
C ASN A 452 1.10 6.73 34.00
N ASP A 453 1.82 5.91 34.77
CA ASP A 453 2.55 4.73 34.31
C ASP A 453 2.50 3.59 35.34
N LEU A 454 2.77 2.36 34.87
CA LEU A 454 2.70 1.15 35.69
C LEU A 454 3.70 1.15 36.86
N PHE A 455 4.89 1.72 36.66
CA PHE A 455 5.94 1.78 37.67
C PHE A 455 5.52 2.65 38.86
N SER A 456 4.96 3.83 38.58
CA SER A 456 4.46 4.74 39.60
C SER A 456 3.28 4.13 40.38
N LEU A 457 2.46 3.31 39.71
CA LEU A 457 1.36 2.60 40.36
C LEU A 457 1.88 1.49 41.28
N ASP A 458 2.88 0.73 40.85
CA ASP A 458 3.54 -0.31 41.64
C ASP A 458 4.12 0.25 42.93
N VAL A 459 4.90 1.34 42.82
CA VAL A 459 5.47 2.06 43.97
C VAL A 459 4.38 2.60 44.89
N ALA A 460 3.29 3.14 44.34
CA ALA A 460 2.17 3.62 45.14
C ALA A 460 1.49 2.49 45.92
N ILE A 461 1.33 1.31 45.32
CA ILE A 461 0.77 0.13 45.97
C ILE A 461 1.67 -0.32 47.12
N GLU A 462 2.99 -0.45 46.89
CA GLU A 462 3.95 -0.83 47.93
C GLU A 462 3.91 0.13 49.12
N LEU A 463 3.95 1.44 48.87
CA LEU A 463 3.91 2.46 49.92
C LEU A 463 2.65 2.36 50.80
N HIS A 464 1.48 2.10 50.19
CA HIS A 464 0.23 1.95 50.94
C HIS A 464 0.17 0.65 51.73
N LYS A 465 0.72 -0.45 51.20
CA LYS A 465 0.86 -1.72 51.93
C LYS A 465 1.76 -1.54 53.16
N ASP A 466 2.90 -0.86 53.00
CA ASP A 466 3.81 -0.57 54.11
C ASP A 466 3.16 0.33 55.17
N ALA A 467 2.42 1.37 54.75
CA ALA A 467 1.67 2.23 55.65
C ALA A 467 0.59 1.46 56.42
N PHE A 468 -0.10 0.52 55.77
CA PHE A 468 -1.08 -0.37 56.40
C PHE A 468 -0.44 -1.26 57.47
N ILE A 469 0.69 -1.91 57.14
CA ILE A 469 1.44 -2.78 58.05
C ILE A 469 1.94 -1.98 59.27
N GLU A 470 2.48 -0.79 59.04
CA GLU A 470 2.97 0.05 60.13
C GLU A 470 1.83 0.56 61.03
N ALA A 471 0.68 0.92 60.44
CA ALA A 471 -0.52 1.26 61.20
C ALA A 471 -0.99 0.11 62.10
N GLN A 472 -0.97 -1.14 61.60
CA GLN A 472 -1.29 -2.32 62.42
C GLN A 472 -0.28 -2.50 63.56
N ARG A 473 1.02 -2.43 63.30
CA ARG A 473 2.06 -2.55 64.33
C ARG A 473 1.95 -1.48 65.41
N LEU A 474 1.68 -0.23 65.03
CA LEU A 474 1.46 0.86 65.96
C LEU A 474 0.23 0.62 66.84
N ARG A 475 -0.84 0.06 66.26
CA ARG A 475 -2.06 -0.30 66.97
C ARG A 475 -1.84 -1.46 67.95
N GLU A 476 -1.06 -2.47 67.58
CA GLU A 476 -0.64 -3.55 68.49
C GLU A 476 0.16 -3.03 69.68
N ARG A 477 1.15 -2.14 69.42
CA ARG A 477 1.92 -1.48 70.49
C ARG A 477 1.02 -0.65 71.40
N ALA A 478 0.06 0.06 70.83
CA ALA A 478 -0.91 0.82 71.60
C ALA A 478 -1.77 -0.08 72.50
N TRP A 479 -2.22 -1.24 72.00
CA TRP A 479 -2.93 -2.23 72.80
C TRP A 479 -2.08 -2.79 73.95
N GLN A 480 -0.80 -3.10 73.70
CA GLN A 480 0.12 -3.54 74.75
C GLN A 480 0.31 -2.46 75.84
N SER A 481 0.43 -1.21 75.43
CA SER A 481 0.51 -0.06 76.35
C SER A 481 -0.79 0.13 77.14
N ALA A 482 -1.95 -0.06 76.51
CA ALA A 482 -3.25 0.00 77.18
C ALA A 482 -3.37 -1.08 78.27
N ILE A 483 -3.06 -2.34 77.94
CA ILE A 483 -3.10 -3.46 78.90
C ILE A 483 -2.12 -3.21 80.06
N ARG A 484 -0.89 -2.77 79.76
CA ARG A 484 0.10 -2.44 80.80
C ARG A 484 -0.39 -1.31 81.69
N LEU A 485 -1.00 -0.27 81.11
CA LEU A 485 -1.51 0.86 81.84
C LEU A 485 -2.65 0.44 82.79
N GLU A 486 -3.63 -0.32 82.31
CA GLU A 486 -4.72 -0.85 83.15
C GLU A 486 -4.17 -1.67 84.33
N SER A 487 -3.14 -2.48 84.11
CA SER A 487 -2.54 -3.31 85.17
C SER A 487 -1.73 -2.53 86.22
N THR A 488 -1.26 -1.33 85.88
CA THR A 488 -0.40 -0.50 86.75
C THR A 488 -1.10 0.74 87.28
N TRP A 489 -2.33 1.00 86.83
CA TRP A 489 -3.11 2.14 87.28
C TRP A 489 -3.54 1.96 88.74
N PRO A 490 -3.56 3.02 89.58
CA PRO A 490 -3.86 2.89 91.01
C PRO A 490 -5.30 2.47 91.31
N LEU A 491 -6.20 2.59 90.32
CA LEU A 491 -7.63 2.34 90.44
C LEU A 491 -8.07 1.41 89.30
N ALA A 492 -9.18 0.69 89.51
CA ALA A 492 -9.74 -0.25 88.53
C ALA A 492 -10.48 0.47 87.39
N HIS A 493 -9.76 1.27 86.60
CA HIS A 493 -10.26 1.95 85.41
C HIS A 493 -9.76 1.26 84.15
N ASN A 494 -10.61 1.14 83.12
CA ASN A 494 -10.16 0.71 81.81
C ASN A 494 -9.38 1.84 81.11
N TRP A 495 -8.61 1.49 80.07
CA TRP A 495 -7.75 2.44 79.37
C TRP A 495 -8.55 3.61 78.78
N GLN A 496 -9.80 3.40 78.35
CA GLN A 496 -10.67 4.45 77.83
C GLN A 496 -11.00 5.50 78.90
N ALA A 497 -11.34 5.07 80.11
CA ALA A 497 -11.58 5.95 81.25
C ALA A 497 -10.30 6.67 81.68
N ILE A 498 -9.14 6.00 81.61
CA ILE A 498 -7.84 6.61 81.93
C ILE A 498 -7.46 7.67 80.89
N VAL A 499 -7.72 7.44 79.59
CA VAL A 499 -7.50 8.44 78.55
C VAL A 499 -8.45 9.62 78.75
N ALA A 500 -9.73 9.37 79.07
CA ALA A 500 -10.68 10.43 79.38
C ALA A 500 -10.26 11.25 80.62
N TRP A 501 -9.60 10.62 81.61
CA TRP A 501 -9.04 11.29 82.78
C TRP A 501 -7.90 12.26 82.45
N LEU A 502 -7.08 11.97 81.44
CA LEU A 502 -5.98 12.86 81.04
C LEU A 502 -6.46 14.25 80.63
N ASP A 503 -7.62 14.29 79.97
CA ASP A 503 -8.26 15.50 79.47
C ASP A 503 -9.29 16.09 80.48
N ASP A 504 -9.45 15.49 81.67
CA ASP A 504 -10.39 15.95 82.70
C ASP A 504 -9.81 17.13 83.53
N PRO A 505 -10.56 18.23 83.73
CA PRO A 505 -10.08 19.41 84.47
C PRO A 505 -9.79 19.15 85.96
N LEU A 506 -10.34 18.07 86.53
CA LEU A 506 -10.03 17.69 87.91
C LEU A 506 -8.58 17.20 88.06
N ARG A 507 -7.99 16.56 87.04
CA ARG A 507 -6.64 15.99 87.11
C ARG A 507 -5.56 16.99 87.56
N PRO A 508 -5.33 18.13 86.86
CA PRO A 508 -4.29 19.07 87.27
C PRO A 508 -4.58 19.69 88.64
N THR A 509 -5.86 19.85 88.99
CA THR A 509 -6.25 20.34 90.32
C THR A 509 -5.91 19.31 91.40
N LEU A 510 -6.11 18.01 91.13
CA LEU A 510 -5.77 16.92 92.05
C LEU A 510 -4.25 16.83 92.24
N GLU A 511 -3.49 16.92 91.15
CA GLU A 511 -2.02 16.95 91.14
C GLU A 511 -1.45 18.08 92.00
N GLU A 512 -1.96 19.29 91.83
CA GLU A 512 -1.52 20.45 92.61
C GLU A 512 -1.82 20.26 94.12
N ASN A 513 -3.04 19.83 94.46
CA ASN A 513 -3.50 19.75 95.85
C ASN A 513 -2.91 18.57 96.65
N TYR A 514 -2.40 17.54 95.98
CA TYR A 514 -1.76 16.38 96.59
C TYR A 514 -0.25 16.28 96.32
N SER A 515 0.35 17.23 95.60
CA SER A 515 1.79 17.29 95.34
C SER A 515 2.65 17.24 96.62
N ASP A 516 2.17 17.86 97.71
CA ASP A 516 2.83 17.92 99.02
C ASP A 516 2.46 16.76 99.97
N TYR A 517 1.71 15.75 99.50
CA TYR A 517 1.29 14.63 100.34
C TYR A 517 2.50 13.74 100.74
N PRO A 518 2.68 13.41 102.04
CA PRO A 518 3.78 12.54 102.47
C PRO A 518 3.60 11.11 101.92
N ARG A 519 4.61 10.60 101.21
CA ARG A 519 4.56 9.28 100.57
C ARG A 519 5.29 8.19 101.37
N GLN A 520 6.46 8.49 101.95
CA GLN A 520 7.30 7.51 102.64
C GLN A 520 8.11 8.12 103.81
N GLY A 521 8.59 7.25 104.71
CA GLY A 521 9.51 7.60 105.81
C GLY A 521 8.86 8.25 107.03
N VAL A 522 9.67 8.88 107.89
CA VAL A 522 9.24 9.50 109.17
C VAL A 522 8.14 10.57 108.96
N ARG A 523 8.04 11.12 107.75
CA ARG A 523 6.98 12.07 107.36
C ARG A 523 5.58 11.43 107.25
N ASN A 524 5.44 10.12 107.09
CA ASN A 524 4.14 9.45 107.13
C ASN A 524 3.48 9.51 108.51
N LEU A 525 4.26 9.68 109.59
CA LEU A 525 3.72 9.88 110.94
C LEU A 525 3.00 11.24 111.09
N LEU A 526 3.34 12.23 110.24
CA LEU A 526 2.69 13.56 110.21
C LEU A 526 1.34 13.56 109.49
N VAL A 527 0.97 12.48 108.79
CA VAL A 527 -0.32 12.36 108.07
C VAL A 527 -1.52 12.47 109.03
N ARG A 528 -1.39 11.99 110.28
CA ARG A 528 -2.43 12.16 111.30
C ARG A 528 -2.65 13.61 111.71
N VAL A 529 -1.59 14.43 111.73
CA VAL A 529 -1.65 15.85 112.10
C VAL A 529 -2.17 16.70 110.94
N LEU A 530 -1.88 16.32 109.69
CA LEU A 530 -2.31 17.06 108.49
C LEU A 530 -3.66 16.60 107.93
N LYS A 531 -4.34 15.62 108.56
CA LYS A 531 -5.61 15.05 108.10
C LYS A 531 -6.68 16.11 107.84
N GLY A 532 -6.80 17.12 108.71
CA GLY A 532 -7.77 18.22 108.53
C GLY A 532 -7.51 19.09 107.29
N LYS A 533 -6.24 19.31 106.92
CA LYS A 533 -5.85 20.09 105.74
C LYS A 533 -6.28 19.39 104.44
N TYR A 534 -5.99 18.09 104.32
CA TYR A 534 -6.34 17.30 103.13
C TYR A 534 -7.83 17.00 103.04
N GLN A 535 -8.53 16.83 104.16
CA GLN A 535 -9.99 16.72 104.17
C GLN A 535 -10.63 17.98 103.61
N SER A 536 -10.22 19.18 104.07
CA SER A 536 -10.74 20.45 103.55
C SER A 536 -10.44 20.64 102.06
N ARG A 537 -9.25 20.27 101.58
CA ARG A 537 -8.91 20.31 100.14
C ARG A 537 -9.79 19.35 99.33
N SER A 538 -9.96 18.12 99.80
CA SER A 538 -10.79 17.11 99.14
C SER A 538 -12.25 17.52 99.09
N ASP A 539 -12.80 18.08 100.16
CA ASP A 539 -14.20 18.53 100.21
C ASP A 539 -14.43 19.72 99.25
N LYS A 540 -13.46 20.65 99.16
CA LYS A 540 -13.49 21.75 98.17
C LYS A 540 -13.43 21.25 96.72
N MET A 541 -12.53 20.30 96.43
CA MET A 541 -12.44 19.72 95.09
C MET A 541 -13.71 18.95 94.73
N ARG A 542 -14.28 18.19 95.68
CA ARG A 542 -15.52 17.45 95.49
C ARG A 542 -16.72 18.36 95.24
N ALA A 543 -16.80 19.50 95.93
CA ALA A 543 -17.86 20.49 95.70
C ALA A 543 -17.74 21.17 94.32
N ARG A 544 -16.51 21.38 93.83
CA ARG A 544 -16.25 22.06 92.55
C ARG A 544 -16.33 21.13 91.33
N TYR A 545 -15.93 19.87 91.46
CA TYR A 545 -15.83 18.90 90.36
C TYR A 545 -16.65 17.64 90.64
N ALA A 546 -17.90 17.81 91.07
CA ALA A 546 -18.78 16.71 91.49
C ALA A 546 -18.93 15.63 90.39
N ASP A 547 -19.09 16.04 89.13
CA ASP A 547 -19.26 15.13 87.99
C ASP A 547 -18.01 14.30 87.72
N SER A 548 -16.81 14.93 87.74
CA SER A 548 -15.53 14.22 87.57
C SER A 548 -15.27 13.24 88.72
N TYR A 549 -15.63 13.61 89.97
CA TYR A 549 -15.54 12.73 91.13
C TYR A 549 -16.46 11.51 91.01
N GLN A 550 -17.65 11.67 90.40
CA GLN A 550 -18.56 10.56 90.13
C GLN A 550 -18.06 9.69 88.97
N ARG A 551 -17.69 10.29 87.84
CA ARG A 551 -17.20 9.59 86.63
C ARG A 551 -15.98 8.72 86.91
N MET A 552 -15.05 9.22 87.72
CA MET A 552 -13.83 8.50 88.10
C MET A 552 -13.98 7.69 89.40
N ALA A 553 -15.18 7.63 89.99
CA ALA A 553 -15.46 6.90 91.22
C ALA A 553 -14.51 7.27 92.39
N LEU A 554 -14.17 8.56 92.54
CA LEU A 554 -13.19 9.04 93.53
C LEU A 554 -13.79 9.26 94.92
N THR A 555 -15.10 9.10 95.06
CA THR A 555 -15.82 9.30 96.32
C THR A 555 -15.47 8.19 97.31
N GLY A 556 -14.96 8.54 98.48
CA GLY A 556 -14.66 7.59 99.57
C GLY A 556 -13.26 6.99 99.49
N LEU A 557 -12.45 7.37 98.50
CA LEU A 557 -11.04 7.00 98.44
C LEU A 557 -10.25 7.68 99.56
N SER A 558 -9.21 6.99 100.03
CA SER A 558 -8.29 7.55 101.00
C SER A 558 -7.42 8.65 100.37
N HIS A 559 -6.93 9.58 101.19
CA HIS A 559 -6.01 10.62 100.71
C HIS A 559 -4.74 10.03 100.07
N GLN A 560 -4.31 8.84 100.50
CA GLN A 560 -3.20 8.13 99.88
C GLN A 560 -3.56 7.67 98.46
N GLN A 561 -4.74 7.10 98.24
CA GLN A 561 -5.19 6.67 96.91
C GLN A 561 -5.39 7.86 95.95
N LEU A 562 -5.86 9.00 96.46
CA LEU A 562 -5.97 10.23 95.66
C LEU A 562 -4.60 10.82 95.30
N ALA A 563 -3.61 10.72 96.19
CA ALA A 563 -2.22 11.10 95.90
C ALA A 563 -1.57 10.13 94.89
N GLU A 564 -1.80 8.82 95.01
CA GLU A 564 -1.33 7.81 94.06
C GLU A 564 -1.94 8.03 92.66
N LEU A 565 -3.23 8.38 92.57
CA LEU A 565 -3.89 8.75 91.32
C LEU A 565 -3.32 10.04 90.71
N ALA A 566 -3.06 11.05 91.54
CA ALA A 566 -2.41 12.29 91.11
C ALA A 566 -1.02 12.01 90.52
N ASP A 567 -0.23 11.17 91.18
CA ASP A 567 1.11 10.80 90.70
C ASP A 567 1.06 10.00 89.40
N ALA A 568 0.14 9.03 89.30
CA ALA A 568 -0.06 8.25 88.09
C ALA A 568 -0.56 9.12 86.92
N GLY A 569 -1.48 10.06 87.19
CA GLY A 569 -1.96 11.05 86.23
C GLY A 569 -0.85 11.97 85.72
N ALA A 570 -0.04 12.52 86.63
CA ALA A 570 1.09 13.39 86.29
C ALA A 570 2.12 12.63 85.45
N LYS A 571 2.48 11.41 85.87
CA LYS A 571 3.45 10.56 85.17
C LYS A 571 2.99 10.17 83.77
N LEU A 572 1.72 9.75 83.61
CA LEU A 572 1.17 9.42 82.30
C LEU A 572 1.06 10.65 81.41
N SER A 573 0.64 11.80 81.94
CA SER A 573 0.54 13.04 81.15
C SER A 573 1.90 13.55 80.66
N ALA A 574 2.98 13.26 81.39
CA ALA A 574 4.35 13.58 80.98
C ALA A 574 4.87 12.64 79.88
N ASP A 575 4.37 11.40 79.82
CA ASP A 575 4.71 10.42 78.78
C ASP A 575 3.86 10.63 77.52
N ARG A 576 4.28 11.60 76.71
CA ARG A 576 3.58 11.99 75.47
C ARG A 576 3.42 10.85 74.47
N GLU A 577 4.38 9.93 74.41
CA GLU A 577 4.38 8.81 73.47
C GLU A 577 3.27 7.80 73.82
N THR A 578 3.19 7.39 75.08
CA THR A 578 2.13 6.49 75.55
C THR A 578 0.75 7.14 75.38
N VAL A 579 0.61 8.44 75.66
CA VAL A 579 -0.67 9.16 75.44
C VAL A 579 -1.08 9.17 73.97
N GLN A 580 -0.14 9.40 73.04
CA GLN A 580 -0.43 9.37 71.60
C GLN A 580 -0.85 7.98 71.13
N LEU A 581 -0.18 6.92 71.59
CA LEU A 581 -0.55 5.54 71.27
C LEU A 581 -1.96 5.20 71.78
N LEU A 582 -2.31 5.59 73.00
CA LEU A 582 -3.65 5.33 73.54
C LEU A 582 -4.74 6.10 72.79
N LYS A 583 -4.45 7.33 72.35
CA LYS A 583 -5.36 8.11 71.51
C LYS A 583 -5.54 7.48 70.12
N LEU A 584 -4.53 6.78 69.58
CA LEU A 584 -4.63 6.02 68.33
C LEU A 584 -5.73 4.93 68.40
N LEU A 585 -5.89 4.26 69.54
CA LEU A 585 -6.92 3.22 69.73
C LEU A 585 -8.36 3.76 69.64
N LEU A 586 -8.57 5.08 69.71
CA LEU A 586 -9.87 5.72 69.53
C LEU A 586 -10.24 5.93 68.04
N THR A 587 -9.28 5.76 67.13
CA THR A 587 -9.52 5.85 65.68
C THR A 587 -9.98 4.49 65.11
N PRO A 588 -10.78 4.46 64.03
CA PRO A 588 -11.20 3.20 63.40
C PRO A 588 -10.00 2.36 62.96
N GLU A 589 -10.17 1.05 62.96
CA GLU A 589 -9.14 0.10 62.52
C GLU A 589 -9.03 0.11 60.98
N PRO A 590 -7.82 -0.09 60.41
CA PRO A 590 -7.66 -0.27 58.98
C PRO A 590 -8.45 -1.49 58.48
N ASP A 591 -9.13 -1.36 57.34
CA ASP A 591 -9.95 -2.44 56.78
C ASP A 591 -9.07 -3.51 56.10
N PRO A 592 -9.16 -4.80 56.47
CA PRO A 592 -8.42 -5.87 55.78
C PRO A 592 -8.80 -6.03 54.30
N GLU A 593 -9.99 -5.61 53.85
CA GLU A 593 -10.38 -5.65 52.44
C GLU A 593 -9.53 -4.71 51.57
N ASP A 594 -9.01 -3.62 52.14
CA ASP A 594 -8.13 -2.67 51.43
C ASP A 594 -6.80 -3.35 51.05
N LEU A 595 -6.24 -4.16 51.95
CA LEU A 595 -4.99 -4.89 51.69
C LEU A 595 -5.17 -5.93 50.58
N MET A 596 -6.27 -6.70 50.62
CA MET A 596 -6.59 -7.67 49.57
C MET A 596 -6.75 -7.01 48.20
N THR A 597 -7.38 -5.83 48.16
CA THR A 597 -7.55 -5.06 46.92
C THR A 597 -6.20 -4.60 46.35
N LEU A 598 -5.28 -4.17 47.21
CA LEU A 598 -3.92 -3.78 46.81
C LEU A 598 -3.10 -4.97 46.28
N GLU A 599 -3.21 -6.15 46.90
CA GLU A 599 -2.54 -7.38 46.42
C GLU A 599 -3.05 -7.84 45.05
N ILE A 600 -4.36 -7.72 44.79
CA ILE A 600 -4.93 -8.02 43.48
C ILE A 600 -4.39 -7.04 42.43
N LEU A 601 -4.32 -5.75 42.76
CA LEU A 601 -3.79 -4.74 41.85
C LEU A 601 -2.29 -4.95 41.54
N GLU A 602 -1.47 -5.29 42.54
CA GLU A 602 -0.04 -5.60 42.37
C GLU A 602 0.18 -6.74 41.37
N LYS A 603 -0.65 -7.80 41.47
CA LYS A 603 -0.63 -8.90 40.50
C LYS A 603 -1.02 -8.44 39.10
N GLU A 604 -2.08 -7.63 38.97
CA GLU A 604 -2.52 -7.09 37.68
C GLU A 604 -1.48 -6.12 37.07
N VAL A 605 -0.75 -5.34 37.87
CA VAL A 605 0.38 -4.49 37.45
C VAL A 605 1.51 -5.36 36.87
N SER A 606 1.87 -6.44 37.56
CA SER A 606 2.90 -7.38 37.11
C SER A 606 2.55 -8.03 35.77
N GLU A 607 1.31 -8.50 35.62
CA GLU A 607 0.80 -9.08 34.37
C GLU A 607 0.76 -8.06 33.22
N SER A 608 0.35 -6.82 33.53
CA SER A 608 0.29 -5.73 32.55
C SER A 608 1.67 -5.28 32.09
N THR A 609 2.66 -5.25 33.01
CA THR A 609 4.06 -4.93 32.71
C THR A 609 4.69 -5.99 31.80
N ALA A 610 4.47 -7.26 32.11
CA ALA A 610 4.93 -8.36 31.26
C ALA A 610 4.29 -8.31 29.86
N SER A 611 2.99 -7.99 29.79
CA SER A 611 2.27 -7.83 28.53
C SER A 611 2.78 -6.63 27.73
N GLN A 612 3.06 -5.49 28.38
CA GLN A 612 3.63 -4.30 27.75
C GLN A 612 4.98 -4.62 27.11
N HIS A 613 5.87 -5.26 27.85
CA HIS A 613 7.20 -5.60 27.34
C HIS A 613 7.13 -6.51 26.11
N ARG A 614 6.23 -7.50 26.12
CA ARG A 614 6.00 -8.41 24.98
C ARG A 614 5.43 -7.68 23.75
N VAL A 615 4.52 -6.72 23.95
CA VAL A 615 3.94 -5.91 22.87
C VAL A 615 4.94 -4.89 22.32
N GLU A 616 5.88 -4.40 23.12
CA GLU A 616 6.93 -3.47 22.70
C GLU A 616 8.09 -4.16 21.97
N THR A 617 8.39 -5.42 22.33
CA THR A 617 9.41 -6.24 21.62
C THR A 617 8.89 -6.85 20.33
N ALA A 618 7.56 -6.95 20.17
CA ALA A 618 6.86 -7.35 18.97
C ALA A 618 6.72 -6.16 17.98
#